data_AF-A0A8H6C2L8-F1
#
_entry.id   AF-A0A8H6C2L8-F1
#
_cell.length_a   1.000
_cell.length_b   1.000
_cell.length_c   1.000
_cell.angle_alpha   90.00
_cell.angle_beta   90.00
_cell.angle_gamma   90.00
#
_symmetry.space_group_name_H-M   'P 1'
#
loop_
_entity.id
_entity.type
_entity.pdbx_description
1 polymer ?
#
loop_
_entity_poly.entity_id
_entity_poly.type
_entity_poly.pdbx_seq_one_letter_code
_entity_poly.pdbx_strand_id
1 'polypeptide(L)'
;MDGQKQGPRVGFCGLVVRFYPSRRDYIGMDVTDFTSHPRVCQNQEYYNGGLLLARNELLTIPVKIEALKRIQVSYPGIFGEQYNLAEEYYSASGVLDVHDKLLVVKMTLRTRLYQGFYEPYSYDQEIVDYEYLGNKDRLVVDDLFRNIVSRKEYFSKVSHLAPRLMPAKFLISTGHSSEVSDKVQHLNAISSVPDTKIKSPPHNSQYIHPPDPNTIRSSPTQNLVPDIEHGDFDFCNSSTVGVKTIGHDY
;
A
#
# COMPACT_ATOMS: atom_id res chain seq x y z
N MET A 1 33.79 -1.80 1.85
CA MET A 1 32.69 -0.84 1.65
C MET A 1 31.74 -1.45 0.63
N ASP A 2 30.81 -2.27 1.11
CA ASP A 2 29.82 -2.89 0.22
C ASP A 2 28.79 -1.82 -0.15
N GLY A 3 28.80 -1.44 -1.43
CA GLY A 3 27.83 -0.52 -2.00
C GLY A 3 26.43 -1.05 -1.70
N GLN A 4 25.63 -0.29 -0.95
CA GLN A 4 24.24 -0.63 -0.68
C GLN A 4 23.53 -0.90 -2.02
N LYS A 5 23.18 -2.16 -2.27
CA LYS A 5 22.44 -2.59 -3.45
C LYS A 5 21.04 -1.97 -3.36
N GLN A 6 20.86 -0.84 -4.02
CA GLN A 6 19.56 -0.21 -4.16
C GLN A 6 18.72 -1.03 -5.16
N GLY A 7 17.45 -1.28 -4.83
CA GLY A 7 16.54 -2.07 -5.66
C GLY A 7 16.27 -1.46 -7.04
N PRO A 8 15.58 -2.19 -7.93
CA PRO A 8 15.14 -1.65 -9.21
C PRO A 8 14.19 -0.46 -9.00
N ARG A 9 14.17 0.46 -9.97
CA ARG A 9 13.17 1.52 -10.02
C ARG A 9 11.89 0.97 -10.64
N VAL A 10 10.76 1.24 -10.01
CA VAL A 10 9.44 0.77 -10.43
C VAL A 10 8.50 1.97 -10.53
N GLY A 11 7.81 2.13 -11.65
CA GLY A 11 6.74 3.12 -11.75
C GLY A 11 5.52 2.67 -10.95
N PHE A 12 4.93 3.58 -10.19
CA PHE A 12 3.76 3.33 -9.35
C PHE A 12 2.74 4.44 -9.55
N CYS A 13 1.47 4.06 -9.66
CA CYS A 13 0.34 4.98 -9.64
C CYS A 13 -0.59 4.59 -8.50
N GLY A 14 -1.00 5.55 -7.69
CA GLY A 14 -1.88 5.28 -6.56
C GLY A 14 -2.72 6.49 -6.17
N LEU A 15 -3.85 6.20 -5.53
CA LEU A 15 -4.68 7.18 -4.85
C LEU A 15 -4.02 7.55 -3.52
N VAL A 16 -3.76 8.84 -3.29
CA VAL A 16 -3.31 9.34 -1.99
C VAL A 16 -4.50 9.40 -1.04
N VAL A 17 -4.29 8.83 0.14
CA VAL A 17 -5.31 8.75 1.18
C VAL A 17 -5.09 9.84 2.23
N ARG A 18 -3.84 10.00 2.69
CA ARG A 18 -3.46 11.02 3.67
C ARG A 18 -1.97 11.30 3.69
N PHE A 19 -1.63 12.45 4.24
CA PHE A 19 -0.30 12.82 4.70
C PHE A 19 -0.28 12.90 6.23
N TYR A 20 0.84 12.56 6.85
CA TYR A 20 0.98 12.64 8.30
C TYR A 20 2.43 12.90 8.73
N PRO A 21 2.68 13.37 9.96
CA PRO A 21 4.03 13.68 10.42
C PRO A 21 4.87 12.41 10.48
N SER A 22 6.11 12.49 10.02
CA SER A 22 7.10 11.43 10.18
C SER A 22 8.39 12.03 10.75
N ARG A 23 9.55 11.44 10.45
CA ARG A 23 10.83 11.81 11.05
C ARG A 23 11.50 12.96 10.29
N ARG A 24 11.90 14.00 11.02
CA ARG A 24 12.70 15.14 10.51
C ARG A 24 12.03 15.83 9.32
N ASP A 25 12.67 15.82 8.16
CA ASP A 25 12.21 16.49 6.92
C ASP A 25 11.29 15.59 6.06
N TYR A 26 10.93 14.41 6.58
CA TYR A 26 10.03 13.47 5.91
C TYR A 26 8.64 13.50 6.53
N ILE A 27 7.66 13.34 5.66
CA ILE A 27 6.25 13.09 6.00
C ILE A 27 5.88 11.70 5.51
N GLY A 28 4.93 11.06 6.19
CA GLY A 28 4.32 9.84 5.71
C GLY A 28 3.28 10.17 4.65
N MET A 29 3.28 9.44 3.55
CA MET A 29 2.24 9.48 2.53
C MET A 29 1.65 8.08 2.39
N ASP A 30 0.39 7.92 2.76
CA ASP A 30 -0.35 6.67 2.58
C ASP A 30 -1.02 6.70 1.21
N VAL A 31 -0.73 5.68 0.39
CA VAL A 31 -1.28 5.51 -0.95
C VAL A 31 -1.83 4.10 -1.15
N THR A 32 -2.82 3.97 -2.03
CA THR A 32 -3.37 2.67 -2.42
C THR A 32 -3.53 2.57 -3.94
N ASP A 33 -3.24 1.40 -4.49
CA ASP A 33 -3.65 0.96 -5.82
C ASP A 33 -4.74 -0.13 -5.73
N PHE A 34 -5.25 -0.39 -4.52
CA PHE A 34 -6.17 -1.46 -4.15
C PHE A 34 -5.59 -2.87 -4.29
N THR A 35 -4.27 -3.01 -4.47
CA THR A 35 -3.61 -4.31 -4.48
C THR A 35 -3.10 -4.65 -3.08
N SER A 36 -3.47 -5.84 -2.60
CA SER A 36 -2.96 -6.37 -1.33
C SER A 36 -1.48 -6.77 -1.42
N HIS A 37 -0.67 -6.28 -0.49
CA HIS A 37 0.71 -6.73 -0.31
C HIS A 37 0.72 -8.05 0.51
N PRO A 38 1.22 -9.16 -0.05
CA PRO A 38 1.03 -10.50 0.54
C PRO A 38 1.77 -10.73 1.86
N ARG A 39 2.74 -9.88 2.20
CA ARG A 39 3.53 -9.99 3.43
C ARG A 39 3.00 -9.16 4.59
N VAL A 40 2.11 -8.20 4.34
CA VAL A 40 1.54 -7.33 5.38
C VAL A 40 0.24 -7.97 5.84
N CYS A 41 0.02 -8.04 7.15
CA CYS A 41 -1.19 -8.62 7.68
C CYS A 41 -2.44 -7.76 7.43
N GLN A 42 -3.59 -8.41 7.31
CA GLN A 42 -4.92 -7.79 7.18
C GLN A 42 -5.51 -7.41 8.54
N ASN A 43 -4.67 -7.21 9.56
CA ASN A 43 -5.09 -7.11 10.97
C ASN A 43 -5.66 -5.74 11.35
N GLN A 44 -5.63 -4.76 10.45
CA GLN A 44 -6.17 -3.42 10.66
C GLN A 44 -6.85 -2.93 9.37
N GLU A 45 -7.84 -2.07 9.53
CA GLU A 45 -8.55 -1.43 8.41
C GLU A 45 -8.41 0.09 8.53
N TYR A 46 -8.17 0.74 7.40
CA TYR A 46 -8.37 2.18 7.25
C TYR A 46 -9.80 2.43 6.79
N TYR A 47 -10.51 3.27 7.52
CA TYR A 47 -11.85 3.71 7.16
C TYR A 47 -11.96 5.22 7.29
N ASN A 48 -12.02 5.92 6.15
CA ASN A 48 -12.29 7.35 6.11
C ASN A 48 -13.05 7.71 4.84
N GLY A 49 -14.01 8.63 4.92
CA GLY A 49 -14.79 9.07 3.77
C GLY A 49 -15.46 7.93 2.97
N GLY A 50 -15.85 6.81 3.60
CA GLY A 50 -16.42 5.63 2.91
C GLY A 50 -15.42 4.80 2.12
N LEU A 51 -14.12 5.11 2.23
CA LEU A 51 -13.03 4.30 1.70
C LEU A 51 -12.60 3.31 2.78
N LEU A 52 -13.01 2.05 2.64
CA LEU A 52 -12.58 0.93 3.46
C LEU A 52 -11.42 0.21 2.77
N LEU A 53 -10.26 0.17 3.43
CA LEU A 53 -9.05 -0.50 2.95
C LEU A 53 -8.48 -1.37 4.05
N ALA A 54 -8.07 -2.59 3.70
CA ALA A 54 -7.24 -3.38 4.60
C ALA A 54 -5.84 -2.76 4.71
N ARG A 55 -5.15 -2.94 5.85
CA ARG A 55 -3.81 -2.40 6.08
C ARG A 55 -2.81 -2.83 5.01
N ASN A 56 -2.95 -4.04 4.51
CA ASN A 56 -2.10 -4.57 3.44
C ASN A 56 -2.41 -4.01 2.04
N GLU A 57 -3.49 -3.26 1.86
CA GLU A 57 -3.80 -2.49 0.65
C GLU A 57 -3.27 -1.04 0.73
N LEU A 58 -2.69 -0.65 1.87
CA LEU A 58 -2.05 0.65 2.07
C LEU A 58 -0.54 0.53 2.01
N LEU A 59 0.05 1.28 1.09
CA LEU A 59 1.48 1.49 1.01
C LEU A 59 1.84 2.81 1.67
N THR A 60 2.57 2.74 2.78
CA THR A 60 3.14 3.91 3.43
C THR A 60 4.49 4.24 2.80
N ILE A 61 4.64 5.47 2.31
CA ILE A 61 5.87 5.95 1.67
C ILE A 61 6.42 7.16 2.43
N PRO A 62 7.67 7.12 2.94
CA PRO A 62 8.35 8.32 3.42
C PRO A 62 8.68 9.23 2.24
N VAL A 63 8.14 10.45 2.24
CA VAL A 63 8.41 11.48 1.23
C VAL A 63 8.94 12.73 1.89
N LYS A 64 9.82 13.47 1.21
CA LYS A 64 10.22 14.77 1.74
C LYS A 64 9.06 15.75 1.71
N ILE A 65 9.02 16.68 2.65
CA ILE A 65 7.94 17.67 2.73
C ILE A 65 7.77 18.51 1.45
N GLU A 66 8.83 18.70 0.64
CA GLU A 66 8.73 19.38 -0.66
C GLU A 66 7.89 18.60 -1.69
N ALA A 67 7.56 17.33 -1.44
CA ALA A 67 6.62 16.58 -2.26
C ALA A 67 5.24 17.24 -2.30
N LEU A 68 4.78 17.87 -1.21
CA LEU A 68 3.50 18.58 -1.18
C LEU A 68 3.48 19.71 -2.23
N LYS A 69 4.58 20.47 -2.32
CA LYS A 69 4.74 21.53 -3.31
C LYS A 69 4.79 20.98 -4.74
N ARG A 70 5.52 19.88 -4.97
CA ARG A 70 5.60 19.24 -6.29
C ARG A 70 4.23 18.76 -6.76
N ILE A 71 3.49 18.05 -5.90
CA ILE A 71 2.14 17.56 -6.18
C ILE A 71 1.23 18.73 -6.55
N GLN A 72 1.21 19.80 -5.75
CA GLN A 72 0.37 20.97 -6.01
C GLN A 72 0.70 21.66 -7.35
N VAL A 73 1.97 21.81 -7.70
CA VAL A 73 2.39 22.47 -8.95
C VAL A 73 2.16 21.59 -10.18
N SER A 74 2.16 20.26 -10.03
CA SER A 74 2.05 19.34 -11.17
C SER A 74 0.70 19.40 -11.88
N TYR A 75 -0.37 19.84 -11.21
CA TYR A 75 -1.66 20.05 -11.86
C TYR A 75 -2.54 21.08 -11.14
N PRO A 76 -2.37 22.39 -11.40
CA PRO A 76 -3.13 23.46 -10.71
C PRO A 76 -4.65 23.37 -10.93
N GLY A 77 -5.11 22.65 -11.96
CA GLY A 77 -6.52 22.44 -12.26
C GLY A 77 -7.29 21.52 -11.30
N ILE A 78 -6.60 20.69 -10.48
CA ILE A 78 -7.27 19.77 -9.53
C ILE A 78 -7.75 20.55 -8.30
N PHE A 79 -6.84 21.30 -7.69
CA PHE A 79 -7.04 21.92 -6.39
C PHE A 79 -7.77 23.26 -6.49
N GLY A 80 -7.86 23.84 -7.70
CA GLY A 80 -8.27 25.23 -7.89
C GLY A 80 -7.20 26.20 -7.37
N GLU A 81 -7.28 27.46 -7.76
CA GLU A 81 -6.24 28.45 -7.44
C GLU A 81 -6.10 28.76 -5.93
N GLN A 82 -7.09 28.36 -5.12
CA GLN A 82 -7.18 28.74 -3.71
C GLN A 82 -6.69 27.67 -2.73
N TYR A 83 -6.53 26.41 -3.16
CA TYR A 83 -6.17 25.33 -2.24
C TYR A 83 -4.66 25.06 -2.25
N ASN A 84 -4.05 25.20 -1.07
CA ASN A 84 -2.62 25.00 -0.87
C ASN A 84 -2.37 23.79 0.03
N LEU A 85 -1.87 22.70 -0.57
CA LEU A 85 -1.68 21.41 0.09
C LEU A 85 -0.69 21.49 1.26
N ALA A 86 0.34 22.34 1.13
CA ALA A 86 1.33 22.52 2.19
C ALA A 86 0.76 23.33 3.37
N GLU A 87 0.03 24.41 3.09
CA GLU A 87 -0.61 25.23 4.14
C GLU A 87 -1.66 24.45 4.92
N GLU A 88 -2.49 23.66 4.24
CA GLU A 88 -3.48 22.76 4.87
C GLU A 88 -2.79 21.73 5.76
N TYR A 89 -1.70 21.13 5.28
CA TYR A 89 -0.90 20.19 6.08
C TYR A 89 -0.37 20.83 7.36
N TYR A 90 0.21 22.03 7.29
CA TYR A 90 0.73 22.72 8.47
C TYR A 90 -0.38 23.20 9.41
N SER A 91 -1.53 23.61 8.88
CA SER A 91 -2.68 24.07 9.66
C SER A 91 -3.36 22.94 10.43
N ALA A 92 -3.36 21.73 9.86
CA ALA A 92 -3.95 20.53 10.46
C ALA A 92 -3.00 19.77 11.41
N SER A 93 -2.07 20.47 12.06
CA SER A 93 -1.05 19.86 12.95
C SER A 93 -0.22 18.76 12.27
N GLY A 94 -0.11 18.79 10.94
CA GLY A 94 0.65 17.85 10.13
C GLY A 94 -0.09 16.56 9.77
N VAL A 95 -1.34 16.34 10.16
CA VAL A 95 -2.17 15.22 9.64
C VAL A 95 -3.18 15.78 8.66
N LEU A 96 -3.10 15.35 7.41
CA LEU A 96 -3.98 15.82 6.33
C LEU A 96 -4.56 14.64 5.57
N ASP A 97 -5.82 14.31 5.83
CA ASP A 97 -6.58 13.38 5.00
C ASP A 97 -6.95 14.06 3.67
N VAL A 98 -6.65 13.39 2.55
CA VAL A 98 -6.89 13.90 1.19
C VAL A 98 -7.67 12.92 0.32
N HIS A 99 -8.20 11.85 0.92
CA HIS A 99 -9.02 10.85 0.23
C HIS A 99 -10.23 11.48 -0.47
N ASP A 100 -10.75 12.60 0.04
CA ASP A 100 -11.87 13.36 -0.53
C ASP A 100 -11.48 14.18 -1.77
N LYS A 101 -10.19 14.33 -2.08
CA LYS A 101 -9.68 15.13 -3.21
C LYS A 101 -9.49 14.34 -4.50
N LEU A 102 -9.73 13.02 -4.48
CA LEU A 102 -9.48 12.12 -5.61
C LEU A 102 -8.04 12.28 -6.17
N LEU A 103 -7.07 12.42 -5.27
CA LEU A 103 -5.69 12.72 -5.62
C LEU A 103 -4.97 11.46 -6.11
N VAL A 104 -4.88 11.26 -7.43
CA VAL A 104 -4.11 10.17 -8.03
C VAL A 104 -2.75 10.68 -8.45
N VAL A 105 -1.70 10.04 -7.94
CA VAL A 105 -0.29 10.40 -8.21
C VAL A 105 0.45 9.26 -8.87
N LYS A 106 1.29 9.63 -9.83
CA LYS A 106 2.34 8.79 -10.41
C LYS A 106 3.65 9.14 -9.71
N MET A 107 4.45 8.12 -9.44
CA MET A 107 5.78 8.28 -8.84
C MET A 107 6.69 7.13 -9.23
N THR A 108 8.00 7.33 -9.07
CA THR A 108 8.97 6.25 -9.18
C THR A 108 9.31 5.75 -7.77
N LEU A 109 9.09 4.46 -7.51
CA LEU A 109 9.51 3.80 -6.29
C LEU A 109 10.86 3.12 -6.46
N ARG A 110 11.66 3.16 -5.40
CA ARG A 110 12.87 2.36 -5.27
C ARG A 110 12.96 1.83 -3.85
N THR A 111 13.21 0.55 -3.71
CA THR A 111 13.44 -0.04 -2.38
C THR A 111 14.84 0.33 -1.89
N ARG A 112 14.93 0.81 -0.65
CA ARG A 112 16.19 1.04 0.07
C ARG A 112 16.22 0.25 1.38
N LEU A 113 17.42 -0.15 1.79
CA LEU A 113 17.64 -0.71 3.13
C LEU A 113 17.83 0.45 4.10
N TYR A 114 16.89 0.64 5.01
CA TYR A 114 16.94 1.67 6.05
C TYR A 114 16.71 1.04 7.42
N GLN A 115 17.65 1.24 8.33
CA GLN A 115 17.61 0.69 9.71
C GLN A 115 17.31 -0.82 9.79
N GLY A 116 17.82 -1.60 8.82
CA GLY A 116 17.62 -3.05 8.78
C GLY A 116 16.37 -3.52 8.04
N PHE A 117 15.52 -2.61 7.57
CA PHE A 117 14.29 -2.94 6.84
C PHE A 117 14.34 -2.42 5.41
N TYR A 118 13.72 -3.16 4.49
CA TYR A 118 13.51 -2.71 3.12
C TYR A 118 12.24 -1.85 3.07
N GLU A 119 12.41 -0.55 2.86
CA GLU A 119 11.30 0.38 2.70
C GLU A 119 11.25 0.95 1.28
N PRO A 120 10.05 1.25 0.75
CA PRO A 120 9.91 1.99 -0.49
C PRO A 120 10.33 3.44 -0.26
N TYR A 121 11.04 4.01 -1.23
CA TYR A 121 11.31 5.43 -1.29
C TYR A 121 10.82 5.97 -2.64
N SER A 122 10.14 7.11 -2.65
CA SER A 122 9.60 7.68 -3.89
C SER A 122 10.36 8.88 -4.42
N TYR A 123 10.31 9.02 -5.74
CA TYR A 123 10.83 10.13 -6.53
C TYR A 123 9.74 10.62 -7.48
N ASP A 124 9.89 11.85 -7.95
CA ASP A 124 9.11 12.40 -9.06
C ASP A 124 7.59 12.25 -8.86
N GLN A 125 7.10 12.70 -7.69
CA GLN A 125 5.68 12.64 -7.37
C GLN A 125 4.92 13.70 -8.17
N GLU A 126 4.06 13.24 -9.07
CA GLU A 126 3.28 14.08 -9.97
C GLU A 126 1.84 13.60 -9.97
N ILE A 127 0.89 14.52 -10.07
CA ILE A 127 -0.50 14.19 -10.30
C ILE A 127 -0.64 13.51 -11.65
N VAL A 128 -1.50 12.49 -11.73
CA VAL A 128 -1.80 11.85 -12.99
C VAL A 128 -2.58 12.79 -13.89
N ASP A 129 -1.96 13.16 -15.00
CA ASP A 129 -2.63 13.75 -16.15
C ASP A 129 -2.79 12.70 -17.26
N TYR A 130 -4.00 12.13 -17.35
CA TYR A 130 -4.29 10.96 -18.18
C TYR A 130 -3.95 11.19 -19.67
N GLU A 131 -4.15 12.39 -20.18
CA GLU A 131 -3.93 12.72 -21.59
C GLU A 131 -2.46 12.63 -21.98
N TYR A 132 -1.54 12.90 -21.05
CA TYR A 132 -0.10 12.89 -21.27
C TYR A 132 0.58 11.56 -20.89
N LEU A 133 -0.19 10.56 -20.42
CA LEU A 133 0.35 9.25 -20.11
C LEU A 133 0.70 8.45 -21.38
N GLY A 134 1.83 7.74 -21.34
CA GLY A 134 2.15 6.72 -22.33
C GLY A 134 1.26 5.48 -22.20
N ASN A 135 1.18 4.67 -23.26
CA ASN A 135 0.26 3.52 -23.33
C ASN A 135 0.37 2.55 -22.14
N LYS A 136 1.58 2.28 -21.63
CA LYS A 136 1.78 1.38 -20.49
C LYS A 136 1.21 1.95 -19.20
N ASP A 137 1.48 3.23 -18.92
CA ASP A 137 0.99 3.91 -17.72
C ASP A 137 -0.52 4.09 -17.77
N ARG A 138 -1.09 4.32 -18.96
CA ARG A 138 -2.55 4.37 -19.16
C ARG A 138 -3.24 3.08 -18.74
N LEU A 139 -2.66 1.91 -19.01
CA LEU A 139 -3.27 0.64 -18.59
C LEU A 139 -3.33 0.52 -17.06
N VAL A 140 -2.25 0.90 -16.36
CA VAL A 140 -2.19 0.89 -14.90
C VAL A 140 -3.18 1.88 -14.29
N VAL A 141 -3.27 3.09 -14.85
CA VAL A 141 -4.20 4.12 -14.40
C VAL A 141 -5.65 3.74 -14.72
N ASP A 142 -5.90 3.10 -15.86
CA ASP A 142 -7.21 2.56 -16.23
C ASP A 142 -7.72 1.55 -15.19
N ASP A 143 -6.86 0.63 -14.74
CA ASP A 143 -7.19 -0.33 -13.68
C ASP A 143 -7.46 0.38 -12.35
N LEU A 144 -6.62 1.36 -11.99
CA LEU A 144 -6.81 2.15 -10.78
C LEU A 144 -8.15 2.91 -10.79
N PHE A 145 -8.50 3.56 -11.90
CA PHE A 145 -9.78 4.25 -12.04
C PHE A 145 -10.98 3.31 -11.98
N ARG A 146 -10.91 2.11 -12.59
CA ARG A 146 -11.94 1.07 -12.42
C ARG A 146 -12.11 0.69 -10.95
N ASN A 147 -11.00 0.47 -10.25
CA ASN A 147 -11.03 0.12 -8.83
C ASN A 147 -11.67 1.24 -8.00
N ILE A 148 -11.29 2.50 -8.23
CA ILE A 148 -11.91 3.66 -7.55
C ILE A 148 -13.42 3.71 -7.80
N VAL A 149 -13.87 3.63 -9.06
CA VAL A 149 -15.30 3.69 -9.43
C VAL A 149 -16.07 2.51 -8.82
N SER A 150 -15.45 1.33 -8.71
CA SER A 150 -16.08 0.15 -8.12
C SER A 150 -16.39 0.30 -6.62
N ARG A 151 -15.67 1.18 -5.90
CA ARG A 151 -15.92 1.49 -4.48
C ARG A 151 -17.11 2.47 -4.37
N LYS A 152 -18.33 1.98 -4.61
CA LYS A 152 -19.56 2.78 -4.74
C LYS A 152 -19.75 3.81 -3.62
N GLU A 153 -19.54 3.43 -2.36
CA GLU A 153 -19.74 4.36 -1.23
C GLU A 153 -18.73 5.51 -1.28
N TYR A 154 -17.44 5.19 -1.41
CA TYR A 154 -16.39 6.19 -1.58
C TYR A 154 -16.61 7.05 -2.82
N PHE A 155 -16.82 6.42 -3.99
CA PHE A 155 -16.94 7.12 -5.26
C PHE A 155 -18.14 8.07 -5.28
N SER A 156 -19.25 7.73 -4.61
CA SER A 156 -20.39 8.64 -4.49
C SER A 156 -20.01 10.01 -3.91
N LYS A 157 -19.08 10.05 -2.94
CA LYS A 157 -18.64 11.26 -2.24
C LYS A 157 -17.69 12.10 -3.10
N VAL A 158 -16.83 11.47 -3.91
CA VAL A 158 -15.84 12.15 -4.76
C VAL A 158 -16.25 12.28 -6.24
N SER A 159 -17.41 11.73 -6.63
CA SER A 159 -17.89 11.67 -8.02
C SER A 159 -17.95 13.03 -8.73
N HIS A 160 -18.19 14.11 -7.97
CA HIS A 160 -18.22 15.48 -8.49
C HIS A 160 -16.86 15.97 -9.01
N LEU A 161 -15.74 15.38 -8.56
CA LEU A 161 -14.38 15.70 -9.03
C LEU A 161 -14.01 14.91 -10.28
N ALA A 162 -14.59 13.71 -10.44
CA ALA A 162 -14.20 12.74 -11.46
C ALA A 162 -14.25 13.27 -12.92
N PRO A 163 -15.23 14.10 -13.35
CA PRO A 163 -15.25 14.66 -14.71
C PRO A 163 -14.01 15.47 -15.11
N ARG A 164 -13.26 16.00 -14.14
CA ARG A 164 -12.02 16.75 -14.41
C ARG A 164 -10.78 15.87 -14.42
N LEU A 165 -10.83 14.71 -13.77
CA LEU A 165 -9.66 13.91 -13.42
C LEU A 165 -9.62 12.55 -14.10
N MET A 166 -10.78 12.07 -14.56
CA MET A 166 -10.95 10.75 -15.16
C MET A 166 -11.49 10.90 -16.58
N PRO A 167 -11.02 10.06 -17.51
CA PRO A 167 -11.63 9.94 -18.83
C PRO A 167 -13.12 9.61 -18.75
N ALA A 168 -13.92 10.22 -19.63
CA ALA A 168 -15.37 10.06 -19.65
C ALA A 168 -15.83 8.59 -19.73
N LYS A 169 -15.04 7.70 -20.35
CA LYS A 169 -15.33 6.25 -20.44
C LYS A 169 -15.54 5.57 -19.08
N PHE A 170 -15.00 6.12 -17.99
CA PHE A 170 -15.18 5.60 -16.63
C PHE A 170 -16.41 6.16 -15.92
N LEU A 171 -16.96 7.26 -16.42
CA LEU A 171 -18.05 8.01 -15.79
C LEU A 171 -19.41 7.66 -16.39
N ILE A 172 -19.42 7.00 -17.54
CA ILE A 172 -20.64 6.46 -18.15
C ILE A 172 -21.08 5.28 -17.29
N SER A 173 -21.97 5.56 -16.34
CA SER A 173 -22.76 4.53 -15.69
C SER A 173 -23.53 3.77 -16.76
N THR A 174 -23.39 2.45 -16.81
CA THR A 174 -24.34 1.54 -17.46
C THR A 174 -25.70 1.70 -16.77
N GLY A 175 -26.44 2.75 -17.15
CA GLY A 175 -27.87 2.81 -16.95
C GLY A 175 -28.51 1.71 -17.80
N HIS A 176 -29.18 0.76 -17.14
CA HIS A 176 -29.96 -0.35 -17.70
C HIS A 176 -29.21 -1.49 -18.43
N SER A 177 -29.04 -2.60 -17.70
CA SER A 177 -29.64 -3.89 -18.08
C SER A 177 -30.00 -4.62 -16.78
N SER A 178 -31.26 -4.61 -16.34
CA SER A 178 -32.22 -5.69 -16.60
C SER A 178 -31.56 -7.06 -16.70
N GLU A 179 -32.00 -7.96 -15.83
CA GLU A 179 -31.79 -9.41 -15.87
C GLU A 179 -31.52 -9.95 -17.28
N VAL A 180 -30.29 -10.40 -17.50
CA VAL A 180 -30.04 -11.47 -18.46
C VAL A 180 -29.31 -12.56 -17.69
N SER A 181 -30.13 -13.37 -17.02
CA SER A 181 -29.84 -14.79 -16.90
C SER A 181 -29.62 -15.30 -18.32
N ASP A 182 -28.37 -15.59 -18.69
CA ASP A 182 -28.14 -16.64 -19.67
C ASP A 182 -26.86 -17.41 -19.38
N LYS A 183 -27.09 -18.70 -19.19
CA LYS A 183 -26.14 -19.78 -19.06
C LYS A 183 -25.14 -19.72 -20.22
N VAL A 184 -23.85 -19.52 -19.93
CA VAL A 184 -22.80 -19.89 -20.87
C VAL A 184 -22.24 -21.24 -20.45
N GLN A 185 -22.61 -22.18 -21.30
CA GLN A 185 -22.28 -23.59 -21.40
C GLN A 185 -20.81 -23.89 -21.12
N HIS A 186 -20.60 -24.88 -20.24
CA HIS A 186 -19.37 -25.67 -20.16
C HIS A 186 -19.06 -26.26 -21.55
N LEU A 187 -18.07 -25.70 -22.23
CA LEU A 187 -17.44 -26.34 -23.37
C LEU A 187 -16.41 -27.35 -22.85
N ASN A 188 -16.81 -28.61 -22.91
CA ASN A 188 -15.94 -29.77 -22.80
C ASN A 188 -14.85 -29.71 -23.87
N ALA A 189 -13.61 -29.49 -23.47
CA ALA A 189 -12.44 -29.90 -24.23
C ALA A 189 -11.83 -31.13 -23.55
N ILE A 190 -12.30 -32.29 -24.00
CA ILE A 190 -11.67 -33.59 -23.72
C ILE A 190 -10.35 -33.59 -24.50
N SER A 191 -9.23 -33.62 -23.79
CA SER A 191 -7.95 -34.05 -24.35
C SER A 191 -7.35 -35.09 -23.40
N SER A 192 -7.56 -36.35 -23.78
CA SER A 192 -6.83 -37.57 -23.41
C SER A 192 -5.31 -37.31 -23.39
N VAL A 193 -4.46 -37.86 -22.51
CA VAL A 193 -4.09 -39.27 -22.19
C VAL A 193 -3.12 -39.23 -20.95
N PRO A 194 -2.63 -40.34 -20.36
CA PRO A 194 -3.27 -41.39 -19.57
C PRO A 194 -2.82 -41.42 -18.08
N ASP A 195 -3.54 -42.22 -17.30
CA ASP A 195 -3.21 -42.73 -15.96
C ASP A 195 -1.76 -43.20 -15.78
N THR A 196 -1.16 -42.85 -14.63
CA THR A 196 -0.21 -43.75 -13.97
C THR A 196 -0.29 -43.67 -12.45
N LYS A 197 -0.41 -44.86 -11.87
CA LYS A 197 -0.63 -45.17 -10.45
C LYS A 197 0.43 -44.60 -9.50
N ILE A 198 -0.08 -44.02 -8.41
CA ILE A 198 0.33 -44.14 -6.99
C ILE A 198 1.67 -44.83 -6.72
N LYS A 199 2.55 -44.13 -5.99
CA LYS A 199 3.43 -44.66 -4.92
C LYS A 199 3.88 -43.52 -3.99
N SER A 200 3.35 -43.46 -2.77
CA SER A 200 4.07 -43.03 -1.55
C SER A 200 5.08 -44.14 -1.16
N PRO A 201 6.11 -43.97 -0.28
CA PRO A 201 6.25 -43.13 0.94
C PRO A 201 7.74 -42.62 1.12
N PRO A 202 8.36 -42.41 2.32
CA PRO A 202 7.87 -42.26 3.71
C PRO A 202 8.38 -41.01 4.48
N HIS A 203 7.71 -40.79 5.62
CA HIS A 203 8.14 -39.97 6.75
C HIS A 203 9.57 -40.30 7.22
N ASN A 204 10.37 -39.26 7.50
CA ASN A 204 11.48 -39.38 8.42
C ASN A 204 11.46 -38.20 9.40
N SER A 205 11.10 -38.52 10.64
CA SER A 205 11.22 -37.66 11.81
C SER A 205 12.67 -37.72 12.29
N GLN A 206 13.38 -36.60 12.24
CA GLN A 206 14.62 -36.43 13.00
C GLN A 206 14.39 -35.34 14.03
N TYR A 207 14.24 -35.80 15.28
CA TYR A 207 14.34 -34.99 16.48
C TYR A 207 15.71 -34.31 16.52
N ILE A 208 15.73 -32.98 16.56
CA ILE A 208 16.92 -32.20 16.92
C ILE A 208 16.74 -31.74 18.36
N HIS A 209 17.62 -32.19 19.25
CA HIS A 209 17.69 -31.77 20.64
C HIS A 209 18.04 -30.27 20.75
N PRO A 210 17.47 -29.52 21.72
CA PRO A 210 17.89 -28.16 22.01
C PRO A 210 19.29 -28.13 22.67
N PRO A 211 20.10 -27.09 22.44
CA PRO A 211 21.40 -26.95 23.10
C PRO A 211 21.26 -26.52 24.57
N ASP A 212 22.18 -27.04 25.37
CA ASP A 212 22.35 -26.89 26.82
C ASP A 212 22.46 -25.42 27.31
N PRO A 213 21.81 -25.01 28.42
CA PRO A 213 21.78 -23.63 28.89
C PRO A 213 22.91 -23.38 29.89
N ASN A 214 24.17 -23.36 29.44
CA ASN A 214 25.27 -22.89 30.28
C ASN A 214 26.40 -22.28 29.44
N THR A 215 26.16 -21.08 28.90
CA THR A 215 27.27 -20.19 28.53
C THR A 215 26.91 -18.75 28.82
N ILE A 216 27.30 -18.31 30.02
CA ILE A 216 27.26 -16.93 30.49
C ILE A 216 28.32 -16.13 29.72
N ARG A 217 27.91 -15.08 28.99
CA ARG A 217 28.79 -13.97 28.61
C ARG A 217 28.05 -12.64 28.65
N SER A 218 28.26 -11.95 29.77
CA SER A 218 28.49 -10.51 29.94
C SER A 218 27.65 -9.52 29.11
N SER A 219 26.67 -8.90 29.77
CA SER A 219 25.89 -7.74 29.33
C SER A 219 26.75 -6.48 29.19
N PRO A 220 26.56 -5.65 28.16
CA PRO A 220 26.82 -4.22 28.24
C PRO A 220 25.51 -3.45 28.47
N THR A 221 25.68 -2.33 29.17
CA THR A 221 24.71 -1.40 29.73
C THR A 221 23.58 -1.00 28.76
N GLN A 222 22.32 -1.16 29.20
CA GLN A 222 21.15 -0.62 28.52
C GLN A 222 21.16 0.91 28.60
N ASN A 223 21.61 1.57 27.54
CA ASN A 223 21.14 2.92 27.26
C ASN A 223 19.73 2.77 26.66
N LEU A 224 18.73 3.17 27.44
CA LEU A 224 17.34 3.30 27.00
C LEU A 224 17.29 4.31 25.86
N VAL A 225 17.29 3.81 24.62
CA VAL A 225 16.83 4.56 23.47
C VAL A 225 15.30 4.56 23.55
N PRO A 226 14.63 5.71 23.45
CA PRO A 226 13.16 5.74 23.45
C PRO A 226 12.63 4.86 22.33
N ASP A 227 11.71 3.95 22.65
CA ASP A 227 10.90 3.21 21.69
C ASP A 227 10.13 4.23 20.84
N ILE A 228 10.61 4.43 19.62
CA ILE A 228 9.84 5.12 18.60
C ILE A 228 9.04 4.03 17.92
N GLU A 229 7.74 3.95 18.21
CA GLU A 229 6.76 3.16 17.45
C GLU A 229 6.98 3.45 15.96
N HIS A 230 7.64 2.52 15.28
CA HIS A 230 7.59 2.43 13.84
C HIS A 230 6.17 1.95 13.56
N GLY A 231 5.37 2.70 12.79
CA GLY A 231 4.01 2.26 12.46
C GLY A 231 4.04 0.79 12.03
N ASP A 232 3.48 -0.08 12.88
CA ASP A 232 3.78 -1.49 12.89
C ASP A 232 3.40 -2.09 11.53
N PHE A 233 4.41 -2.39 10.71
CA PHE A 233 4.21 -3.33 9.62
C PHE A 233 4.24 -4.71 10.26
N ASP A 234 3.09 -5.13 10.76
CA ASP A 234 2.88 -6.50 11.21
C ASP A 234 3.00 -7.41 9.99
N PHE A 235 4.22 -7.91 9.76
CA PHE A 235 4.47 -8.88 8.71
C PHE A 235 3.93 -10.23 9.16
N CYS A 236 3.13 -10.86 8.32
CA CYS A 236 2.62 -12.19 8.60
C CYS A 236 3.80 -13.17 8.59
N ASN A 237 4.07 -13.77 9.77
CA ASN A 237 5.19 -14.65 10.15
C ASN A 237 6.40 -14.02 10.87
N SER A 238 6.25 -12.92 11.62
CA SER A 238 7.21 -12.63 12.70
C SER A 238 6.90 -13.52 13.92
N SER A 239 7.36 -14.76 13.89
CA SER A 239 7.44 -15.60 15.09
C SER A 239 8.58 -15.09 15.98
N THR A 240 8.33 -14.02 16.72
CA THR A 240 9.12 -13.66 17.90
C THR A 240 8.20 -13.73 19.11
N VAL A 241 8.13 -14.91 19.72
CA VAL A 241 7.35 -15.17 20.92
C VAL A 241 8.01 -14.42 22.09
N GLY A 242 7.53 -13.22 22.40
CA GLY A 242 7.73 -12.59 23.70
C GLY A 242 6.75 -13.21 24.69
N VAL A 243 7.18 -14.23 25.42
CA VAL A 243 6.41 -14.80 26.53
C VAL A 243 6.23 -13.71 27.60
N LYS A 244 5.00 -13.21 27.75
CA LYS A 244 4.55 -12.50 28.95
C LYS A 244 4.51 -13.51 30.10
N THR A 245 5.49 -13.49 30.98
CA THR A 245 5.35 -14.15 32.28
C THR A 245 4.48 -13.28 33.16
N ILE A 246 3.28 -13.80 33.45
CA ILE A 246 2.36 -13.29 34.46
C ILE A 246 3.03 -13.49 35.82
N GLY A 247 3.35 -12.40 36.52
CA GLY A 247 3.71 -12.44 37.94
C GLY A 247 2.43 -12.50 38.78
N HIS A 248 1.96 -13.70 39.05
CA HIS A 248 1.31 -13.99 40.32
C HIS A 248 2.44 -14.42 41.26
N ASP A 249 2.52 -13.81 42.44
CA ASP A 249 2.79 -14.54 43.67
C ASP A 249 2.43 -13.70 44.89
N TYR A 250 2.13 -14.45 45.93
CA TYR A 250 1.37 -14.18 47.15
C TYR A 250 2.04 -13.24 48.15
#